data_AF-A0A329T582-F1
#
_entry.id   AF-A0A329T582-F1
#
_cell.length_a   1.000
_cell.length_b   1.000
_cell.length_c   1.000
_cell.angle_alpha   90.00
_cell.angle_beta   90.00
_cell.angle_gamma   90.00
#
_symmetry.space_group_name_H-M   'P 1'
#
loop_
_entity.id
_entity.type
_entity.pdbx_description
1 polymer ?
#
loop_
_entity_poly.entity_id
_entity_poly.type
_entity_poly.pdbx_seq_one_letter_code
_entity_poly.pdbx_strand_id
1 'polypeptide(L)'
;MTRDDDADREEDAGDGPDPVPDTDPRHIDPAGDLADAVESGDLDLSLADDQDAEDLRAFVDAAERGELGPVDPGLEAQVRIARALLDDLEGGGGDYE
;
A
#
# COMPACT_ATOMS: atom_id res chain seq x y z
N MET A 1 -48.77 26.45 14.64
CA MET A 1 -48.40 26.84 13.26
C MET A 1 -46.90 27.01 13.25
N THR A 2 -46.28 26.36 12.29
CA THR A 2 -44.93 25.78 12.24
C THR A 2 -43.83 26.85 12.29
N ARG A 3 -42.70 26.53 12.96
CA ARG A 3 -41.43 27.27 12.80
C ARG A 3 -40.89 26.92 11.43
N ASP A 4 -40.61 27.92 10.62
CA ASP A 4 -39.86 27.77 9.39
C ASP A 4 -38.47 27.22 9.74
N ASP A 5 -38.25 26.02 9.21
CA ASP A 5 -37.05 25.20 9.28
C ASP A 5 -36.18 25.65 8.11
N ASP A 6 -35.46 26.77 8.26
CA ASP A 6 -34.41 27.19 7.30
C ASP A 6 -33.17 26.32 7.52
N ALA A 7 -33.31 25.04 7.21
CA ALA A 7 -32.25 24.06 7.15
C ALA A 7 -31.78 23.86 5.70
N ASP A 8 -31.52 24.94 4.97
CA ASP A 8 -30.75 24.88 3.72
C ASP A 8 -29.26 24.80 4.05
N ARG A 9 -28.86 23.71 4.71
CA ARG A 9 -27.49 23.22 4.59
C ARG A 9 -27.48 22.45 3.29
N GLU A 10 -27.27 23.17 2.19
CA GLU A 10 -26.95 22.57 0.91
C GLU A 10 -25.82 21.58 1.16
N GLU A 11 -26.15 20.29 1.05
CA GLU A 11 -25.17 19.24 0.96
C GLU A 11 -24.32 19.61 -0.25
N ASP A 12 -23.07 19.99 0.02
CA ASP A 12 -21.97 20.03 -0.94
C ASP A 12 -21.82 18.60 -1.49
N ALA A 13 -22.74 18.22 -2.37
CA ALA A 13 -22.74 16.99 -3.13
C ALA A 13 -21.61 17.16 -4.13
N GLY A 14 -20.42 16.78 -3.66
CA GLY A 14 -19.15 17.07 -4.29
C GLY A 14 -19.17 16.85 -5.79
N ASP A 15 -19.01 17.95 -6.52
CA ASP A 15 -18.53 17.99 -7.91
C ASP A 15 -17.03 17.65 -7.93
N GLY A 16 -16.68 16.53 -7.30
CA GLY A 16 -15.39 15.90 -7.46
C GLY A 16 -15.36 15.16 -8.81
N PRO A 17 -14.23 15.09 -9.50
CA PRO A 17 -14.11 14.25 -10.69
C PRO A 17 -14.54 12.82 -10.37
N ASP A 18 -15.23 12.17 -11.31
CA ASP A 18 -15.61 10.75 -11.22
C ASP A 18 -14.36 9.91 -10.87
N PRO A 19 -14.44 8.96 -9.92
CA PRO A 19 -13.30 8.12 -9.56
C PRO A 19 -12.70 7.48 -10.81
N VAL A 20 -11.43 7.78 -11.06
CA VAL A 20 -10.73 7.23 -12.23
C VAL A 20 -10.49 5.74 -11.99
N PRO A 21 -10.79 4.85 -12.95
CA PRO A 21 -10.50 3.41 -12.80
C PRO A 21 -9.01 3.17 -12.60
N ASP A 22 -8.62 2.11 -11.86
CA ASP A 22 -7.22 1.76 -11.63
C ASP A 22 -6.41 1.51 -12.92
N THR A 23 -7.10 1.21 -14.02
CA THR A 23 -6.51 1.03 -15.36
C THR A 23 -6.40 2.31 -16.18
N ASP A 24 -6.96 3.43 -15.71
CA ASP A 24 -6.82 4.73 -16.34
C ASP A 24 -5.39 5.25 -16.09
N PRO A 25 -4.63 5.64 -17.12
CA PRO A 25 -3.27 6.17 -16.97
C PRO A 25 -3.20 7.48 -16.17
N ARG A 26 -4.33 8.10 -15.84
CA ARG A 26 -4.44 9.25 -14.92
C ARG A 26 -4.70 8.83 -13.48
N HIS A 27 -4.98 7.55 -13.22
CA HIS A 27 -5.05 7.03 -11.87
C HIS A 27 -3.66 7.09 -11.26
N ILE A 28 -3.53 7.84 -10.17
CA ILE A 28 -2.32 7.89 -9.38
C ILE A 28 -2.44 6.72 -8.39
N ASP A 29 -1.47 5.82 -8.40
CA ASP A 29 -1.35 4.74 -7.41
C ASP A 29 -0.11 4.99 -6.55
N PRO A 30 -0.21 5.83 -5.50
CA PRO A 30 0.94 6.14 -4.67
C PRO A 30 1.53 4.90 -3.99
N ALA A 31 0.69 3.91 -3.70
CA ALA A 31 1.14 2.68 -3.05
C ALA A 31 1.96 1.83 -4.05
N GLY A 32 1.45 1.66 -5.26
CA GLY A 32 2.16 0.98 -6.33
C GLY A 32 3.44 1.68 -6.75
N ASP A 33 3.41 3.00 -6.95
CA ASP A 33 4.58 3.81 -7.31
C ASP A 33 5.70 3.66 -6.24
N LEU A 34 5.34 3.60 -4.96
CA LEU A 34 6.30 3.37 -3.88
C LEU A 34 6.89 1.96 -3.93
N ALA A 35 6.06 0.94 -4.16
CA ALA A 35 6.54 -0.43 -4.28
C ALA A 35 7.49 -0.59 -5.48
N ASP A 36 7.17 0.02 -6.62
CA ASP A 36 8.00 0.00 -7.82
C ASP A 36 9.35 0.70 -7.58
N ALA A 37 9.36 1.83 -6.86
CA ALA A 37 10.59 2.54 -6.52
C ALA A 37 11.52 1.74 -5.60
N VAL A 38 10.96 0.95 -4.67
CA VAL A 38 11.75 0.04 -3.82
C VAL A 38 12.29 -1.13 -4.63
N GLU A 39 11.47 -1.77 -5.46
CA GLU A 39 11.88 -2.90 -6.32
C GLU A 39 12.97 -2.51 -7.33
N SER A 40 12.89 -1.29 -7.87
CA SER A 40 13.91 -0.73 -8.77
C SER A 40 15.21 -0.31 -8.05
N GLY A 41 15.22 -0.26 -6.72
CA GLY A 41 16.34 0.27 -5.94
C GLY A 41 16.48 1.80 -6.01
N ASP A 42 15.45 2.52 -6.50
CA ASP A 42 15.39 3.99 -6.44
C ASP A 42 15.24 4.47 -4.99
N LEU A 43 14.61 3.65 -4.15
CA LEU A 43 14.52 3.82 -2.71
C LEU A 43 15.26 2.69 -1.99
N ASP A 44 16.38 3.04 -1.37
CA ASP A 44 17.14 2.16 -0.50
C ASP A 44 16.47 2.07 0.88
N LEU A 45 15.94 0.88 1.21
CA LEU A 45 15.24 0.61 2.46
C LEU A 45 15.86 -0.60 3.16
N SER A 46 15.93 -0.54 4.48
CA SER A 46 16.38 -1.65 5.32
C SER A 46 15.44 -1.82 6.50
N LEU A 47 15.39 -3.04 7.06
CA LEU A 47 14.72 -3.23 8.35
C LEU A 47 15.44 -2.44 9.44
N ALA A 48 14.67 -1.89 10.37
CA ALA A 48 15.22 -1.32 11.59
C ALA A 48 15.74 -2.44 12.51
N ASP A 49 16.68 -2.10 13.39
CA ASP A 49 17.32 -3.08 14.29
C ASP A 49 16.32 -3.82 15.21
N ASP A 50 15.18 -3.19 15.51
CA ASP A 50 14.11 -3.75 16.35
C ASP A 50 13.03 -4.48 15.53
N GLN A 51 13.25 -4.73 14.24
CA GLN A 51 12.29 -5.42 13.36
C GLN A 51 12.86 -6.75 12.87
N ASP A 52 12.05 -7.79 12.94
CA ASP A 52 12.46 -9.16 12.62
C ASP A 52 12.02 -9.58 11.21
N ALA A 53 12.95 -10.19 10.46
CA ALA A 53 12.65 -10.75 9.14
C ALA A 53 11.62 -11.90 9.20
N GLU A 54 11.58 -12.64 10.30
CA GLU A 54 10.60 -13.73 10.49
C GLU A 54 9.17 -13.20 10.61
N ASP A 55 8.97 -12.10 11.36
CA ASP A 55 7.67 -11.45 11.48
C ASP A 55 7.24 -10.86 10.12
N LEU A 56 8.19 -10.33 9.35
CA LEU A 56 7.95 -9.85 8.00
C LEU A 56 7.53 -10.99 7.04
N ARG A 57 8.14 -12.18 7.13
CA ARG A 57 7.71 -13.37 6.38
C ARG A 57 6.30 -13.80 6.78
N ALA A 58 6.02 -13.86 8.08
CA ALA A 58 4.70 -14.22 8.59
C ALA A 58 3.60 -13.25 8.11
N PHE A 59 3.93 -11.96 7.98
CA PHE A 59 3.03 -10.97 7.38
C PHE A 59 2.70 -11.28 5.92
N VAL A 60 3.72 -11.57 5.09
CA VAL A 60 3.52 -11.93 3.68
C VAL A 60 2.64 -13.18 3.55
N ASP A 61 2.94 -14.22 4.32
CA ASP A 61 2.14 -15.46 4.33
C ASP A 61 0.68 -15.20 4.74
N ALA A 62 0.44 -14.37 5.75
CA ALA A 62 -0.90 -14.01 6.19
C ALA A 62 -1.67 -13.23 5.11
N ALA A 63 -0.99 -12.32 4.40
CA ALA A 63 -1.57 -11.56 3.29
C ALA A 63 -2.00 -12.47 2.14
N GLU A 64 -1.14 -13.40 1.74
CA GLU A 64 -1.40 -14.36 0.65
C GLU A 64 -2.53 -15.34 0.99
N ARG A 65 -2.67 -15.68 2.27
CA ARG A 65 -3.76 -16.50 2.78
C ARG A 65 -5.07 -15.73 2.93
N GLY A 66 -5.07 -14.41 2.68
CA GLY A 66 -6.24 -13.55 2.80
C GLY A 66 -6.66 -13.29 4.25
N GLU A 67 -5.76 -13.44 5.21
CA GLU A 67 -6.05 -13.28 6.64
C GLU A 67 -6.06 -11.82 7.07
N LEU A 68 -5.52 -10.92 6.24
CA LEU A 68 -5.40 -9.49 6.51
C LEU A 68 -6.60 -8.68 5.98
N GLY A 69 -7.60 -9.35 5.42
CA GLY A 69 -8.80 -8.73 4.87
C GLY A 69 -8.81 -8.68 3.34
N PRO A 70 -9.69 -7.84 2.75
CA PRO A 70 -9.73 -7.65 1.30
C PRO A 70 -8.38 -7.17 0.77
N VAL A 71 -7.98 -7.68 -0.39
CA VAL A 71 -6.79 -7.20 -1.08
C VAL A 71 -7.09 -5.82 -1.66
N ASP A 72 -6.45 -4.80 -1.09
CA ASP A 72 -6.47 -3.43 -1.60
C ASP A 72 -5.06 -3.04 -2.13
N PRO A 73 -4.95 -2.00 -2.97
CA PRO A 73 -3.66 -1.57 -3.54
C PRO A 73 -2.59 -1.28 -2.49
N GLY A 74 -2.99 -0.79 -1.32
CA GLY A 74 -2.08 -0.54 -0.20
C GLY A 74 -1.51 -1.83 0.38
N LEU A 75 -2.35 -2.84 0.58
CA LEU A 75 -1.90 -4.16 1.03
C LEU A 75 -0.99 -4.84 -0.01
N GLU A 76 -1.33 -4.76 -1.30
CA GLU A 76 -0.50 -5.31 -2.38
C GLU A 76 0.90 -4.67 -2.42
N ALA A 77 0.96 -3.34 -2.31
CA ALA A 77 2.22 -2.61 -2.24
C ALA A 77 3.06 -3.02 -1.02
N GLN A 78 2.44 -3.15 0.15
CA GLN A 78 3.13 -3.59 1.36
C GLN A 78 3.74 -4.98 1.21
N VAL A 79 3.01 -5.93 0.62
CA VAL A 79 3.53 -7.28 0.36
C VAL A 79 4.68 -7.27 -0.63
N ARG A 80 4.61 -6.44 -1.68
CA ARG A 80 5.71 -6.28 -2.64
C ARG A 80 6.97 -5.71 -1.99
N ILE A 81 6.83 -4.65 -1.21
CA ILE A 81 7.95 -4.05 -0.45
C ILE A 81 8.53 -5.05 0.54
N ALA A 82 7.68 -5.77 1.29
CA ALA A 82 8.13 -6.78 2.24
C ALA A 82 8.93 -7.89 1.56
N ARG A 83 8.50 -8.36 0.38
CA ARG A 83 9.23 -9.36 -0.41
C ARG A 83 10.56 -8.83 -0.92
N ALA A 84 10.62 -7.59 -1.43
CA ALA A 84 11.88 -6.98 -1.85
C ALA A 84 12.89 -6.87 -0.70
N LEU A 85 12.44 -6.47 0.49
CA LEU A 85 13.29 -6.42 1.69
C LEU A 85 13.79 -7.81 2.11
N LEU A 86 12.93 -8.83 2.03
CA LEU A 86 13.33 -10.21 2.34
C LEU A 86 14.31 -10.78 1.32
N ASP A 87 14.11 -10.49 0.03
CA ASP A 87 15.02 -10.89 -1.04
C ASP A 87 16.40 -10.25 -0.88
N ASP A 88 16.47 -8.96 -0.51
CA ASP A 88 17.74 -8.28 -0.22
C ASP A 88 18.48 -8.91 0.98
N LEU A 89 17.76 -9.22 2.06
CA LEU A 89 18.31 -9.88 3.25
C LEU A 89 18.81 -11.30 2.96
N GLU A 90 18.13 -12.03 2.08
CA GLU A 90 18.47 -13.40 1.70
C GLU A 90 19.56 -13.45 0.61
N GLY A 91 19.56 -12.49 -0.30
CA GLY A 91 20.50 -12.33 -1.41
C GLY A 91 21.85 -11.75 -0.98
N GLY A 92 21.88 -10.80 -0.04
CA GLY A 92 23.10 -10.20 0.51
C GLY A 92 23.96 -11.13 1.38
N GLY A 93 23.48 -12.35 1.67
CA GLY A 93 24.21 -13.37 2.42
C GLY A 93 24.95 -14.42 1.58
N GLY A 94 24.87 -14.33 0.24
CA GLY A 94 25.14 -15.45 -0.67
C GLY A 94 26.44 -15.40 -1.48
N ASP A 95 27.18 -14.30 -1.52
CA ASP A 95 28.36 -14.14 -2.40
C ASP A 95 29.65 -13.77 -1.64
N TYR A 96 30.13 -14.70 -0.83
CA TYR A 96 31.56 -14.80 -0.50
C TYR A 96 32.02 -16.24 -0.70
N GLU A 97 32.45 -16.56 -1.92
CA GLU A 97 33.27 -17.75 -2.25
C GLU A 97 34.68 -17.32 -2.67
#